data_AF-B3H1U4-F1
#
_entry.id   AF-B3H1U4-F1
#
_cell.length_a   1.000
_cell.length_b   1.000
_cell.length_c   1.000
_cell.angle_alpha   90.00
_cell.angle_beta   90.00
_cell.angle_gamma   90.00
#
_symmetry.space_group_name_H-M   'P 1'
#
loop_
_entity.id
_entity.type
_entity.pdbx_description
1 polymer ?
#
loop_
_entity_poly.entity_id
_entity_poly.type
_entity_poly.pdbx_seq_one_letter_code
_entity_poly.pdbx_strand_id
1 'polypeptide(L)' 'MPPSLWRGLSVGPQDKVRIDGILDKQWEQPEIKVKNITRLK' A
#
# COMPACT_ATOMS: atom_id res chain seq x y z
N MET A 1 10.60 3.29 -16.03
CA MET A 1 9.46 3.50 -15.09
C MET A 1 9.75 2.70 -13.83
N PRO A 2 9.49 3.24 -12.62
CA PRO A 2 9.64 2.44 -11.41
C PRO A 2 8.72 1.20 -11.45
N PRO A 3 9.13 0.06 -10.88
CA PRO A 3 8.31 -1.16 -10.88
C PRO A 3 6.96 -0.89 -10.21
N SER A 4 5.89 -1.47 -10.76
CA SER A 4 4.58 -1.41 -10.09
C SER A 4 4.67 -2.04 -8.69
N LEU A 5 4.03 -1.42 -7.71
CA LEU A 5 3.95 -1.95 -6.34
C LEU A 5 3.09 -3.22 -6.28
N TRP A 6 2.16 -3.36 -7.23
CA TRP A 6 1.21 -4.46 -7.28
C TRP A 6 1.83 -5.77 -7.75
N ARG A 7 2.78 -5.75 -8.70
CA ARG A 7 3.49 -6.97 -9.18
C ARG A 7 2.55 -8.14 -9.53
N GLY A 8 1.38 -7.85 -10.11
CA GLY A 8 0.35 -8.85 -10.45
C GLY A 8 -0.64 -9.19 -9.31
N LEU A 9 -0.51 -8.56 -8.14
CA LEU A 9 -1.45 -8.71 -7.03
C LEU A 9 -2.76 -7.99 -7.32
N SER A 10 -3.87 -8.73 -7.26
CA SER A 10 -5.23 -8.19 -7.25
C SER A 10 -5.79 -8.23 -5.83
N VAL A 11 -6.36 -7.11 -5.37
CA VAL A 11 -6.90 -6.92 -4.02
C VAL A 11 -8.34 -6.42 -4.13
N GLY A 12 -9.28 -7.13 -3.50
CA GLY A 12 -10.67 -6.72 -3.37
C GLY A 12 -10.96 -5.99 -2.05
N PRO A 13 -12.13 -5.35 -1.91
CA PRO A 13 -12.46 -4.56 -0.72
C PRO A 13 -12.47 -5.35 0.61
N GLN A 14 -12.64 -6.67 0.56
CA GLN A 14 -12.66 -7.53 1.74
C GLN A 14 -11.30 -8.17 2.06
N ASP A 15 -10.29 -7.95 1.23
CA ASP A 15 -8.98 -8.54 1.43
C ASP A 15 -8.21 -7.82 2.53
N LYS A 16 -7.62 -8.61 3.42
CA LYS A 16 -6.65 -8.09 4.38
C LYS A 16 -5.29 -7.98 3.71
N VAL A 17 -4.70 -6.80 3.76
CA VAL A 17 -3.36 -6.53 3.24
C VAL A 17 -2.49 -5.91 4.30
N ARG A 18 -1.19 -6.18 4.21
CA ARG A 18 -0.14 -5.44 4.90
C ARG A 18 0.46 -4.43 3.93
N ILE A 19 0.59 -3.20 4.38
CA ILE A 19 1.23 -2.10 3.66
C ILE A 19 2.45 -1.67 4.47
N ASP A 20 3.63 -1.72 3.85
CA ASP A 20 4.83 -1.13 4.42
C ASP A 20 5.13 0.17 3.66
N GLY A 21 5.29 1.28 4.39
CA GLY A 21 5.46 2.60 3.80
C GLY A 21 5.93 3.65 4.79
N ILE A 22 6.09 4.87 4.29
CA ILE A 22 6.49 6.03 5.09
C ILE A 22 5.23 6.84 5.39
N LEU A 23 5.04 7.24 6.65
CA LEU A 23 3.99 8.18 7.02
C LEU A 23 4.30 9.53 6.38
N ASP A 24 3.43 9.95 5.47
CA ASP A 24 3.44 11.30 4.91
C ASP A 24 2.36 12.10 5.65
N LYS A 25 2.82 12.99 6.53
CA LYS A 25 1.93 13.73 7.42
C LYS A 25 1.75 15.14 6.88
N GLN A 26 0.88 15.27 5.89
CA GLN A 26 0.32 16.58 5.54
C GLN A 26 -0.85 16.92 6.48
N TRP A 27 -1.11 18.22 6.62
CA TRP A 27 -1.80 18.80 7.78
C TRP A 27 -3.23 18.30 8.01
N GLU A 28 -3.90 17.80 6.97
CA GLU A 28 -5.33 17.48 7.01
C GLU A 28 -5.65 15.98 7.01
N GLN A 29 -4.82 15.15 6.38
CA GLN A 29 -5.01 13.69 6.36
C GLN A 29 -3.66 12.96 6.36
N PRO A 30 -3.46 11.98 7.28
CA PRO A 30 -2.27 11.16 7.25
C PRO A 30 -2.31 10.22 6.03
N GLU A 31 -1.30 10.30 5.18
CA GLU A 31 -1.13 9.39 4.05
C GLU A 31 0.04 8.42 4.31
N ILE A 32 0.03 7.28 3.63
CA ILE A 32 1.16 6.34 3.63
C ILE A 32 1.73 6.27 2.22
N LYS A 33 2.97 6.71 2.06
CA LYS A 33 3.72 6.49 0.83
C LYS A 33 4.17 5.04 0.74
N VAL A 34 3.37 4.24 0.03
CA VAL A 34 3.54 2.79 -0.07
C VAL A 34 4.87 2.41 -0.74
N LYS A 35 5.58 1.44 -0.14
CA LYS A 35 6.79 0.83 -0.68
C LYS A 35 6.61 -0.66 -0.98
N ASN A 36 5.71 -1.32 -0.27
CA ASN A 36 5.39 -2.73 -0.47
C ASN A 36 3.94 -3.04 -0.06
N ILE A 37 3.31 -3.99 -0.76
CA ILE A 37 1.96 -4.49 -0.49
C ILE A 37 1.99 -6.02 -0.49
N THR A 38 1.48 -6.63 0.58
CA THR A 38 1.38 -8.10 0.70
C THR A 38 -0.02 -8.48 1.15
N ARG A 39 -0.68 -9.41 0.44
CA ARG A 39 -1.97 -9.97 0.88
C ARG A 39 -1.74 -10.93 2.04
N LEU A 40 -2.54 -10.76 3.08
CA LEU A 40 -2.54 -11.64 4.25
C LEU A 40 -3.53 -12.80 3.99
N LYS A 41 -3.17 -14.00 4.47
CA LYS A 41 -4.08 -15.15 4.48
C LYS A 41 -5.02 -15.08 5.69
#